data_AF-A0A258BK36-F1
#
_entry.id   AF-A0A258BK36-F1
#
_cell.length_a   1.000
_cell.length_b   1.000
_cell.length_c   1.000
_cell.angle_alpha   90.00
_cell.angle_beta   90.00
_cell.angle_gamma   90.00
#
_symmetry.space_group_name_H-M   'P 1'
#
loop_
_entity.id
_entity.type
_entity.pdbx_description
1 polymer ?
#
loop_
_entity_poly.entity_id
_entity_poly.type
_entity_poly.pdbx_seq_one_letter_code
_entity_poly.pdbx_strand_id
1 'polypeptide(L)'
;TSIVTASYEAKARGVKVGMKIAHARLLCPGLVALESDPPKYRYVYRRLMAILEAYSPMVRMKSIDEGLIDFSESPREVRERDLLEAGREIKARIREEIGEYMLCNIGIGTNRFLAKTAAGFNKPDGLTIISSVNLREMYGRLVLEDLTGIAGGYGRRLRQVGITTPLEFLDAEEVVLDRQVFHGKPGRDWYRRLRGWEVDDVDFAMKSVGGRGRGDWPREIGVSCYDFVPSEARQPDLFGEMIKTAELTAAVDEINQFWGARTVHSADTLGLDGQMKRRVPFGSTRFLG
;
A
#
# COMPACT_ATOMS: atom_id res chain seq x y z
N THR A 1 16.31 -16.23 8.55
CA THR A 1 15.70 -14.90 8.54
C THR A 1 15.97 -14.20 7.22
N SER A 2 14.94 -13.59 6.63
CA SER A 2 15.01 -12.86 5.36
C SER A 2 14.64 -11.39 5.56
N ILE A 3 15.14 -10.53 4.69
CA ILE A 3 14.86 -9.09 4.67
C ILE A 3 13.41 -8.85 4.24
N VAL A 4 12.60 -8.23 5.09
CA VAL A 4 11.21 -7.85 4.76
C VAL A 4 11.11 -6.44 4.15
N THR A 5 12.03 -5.56 4.52
CA THR A 5 12.22 -4.22 3.92
C THR A 5 13.67 -3.78 4.12
N ALA A 6 14.13 -2.80 3.35
CA ALA A 6 15.47 -2.24 3.44
C ALA A 6 15.43 -0.72 3.18
N SER A 7 16.29 0.03 3.84
CA SER A 7 16.48 1.47 3.61
C SER A 7 17.01 1.75 2.20
N TYR A 8 16.95 3.01 1.75
CA TYR A 8 17.47 3.36 0.42
C TYR A 8 18.98 3.14 0.31
N GLU A 9 19.74 3.39 1.37
CA GLU A 9 21.19 3.15 1.42
C GLU A 9 21.50 1.66 1.26
N ALA A 10 20.73 0.79 1.91
CA ALA A 10 20.89 -0.66 1.76
C ALA A 10 20.48 -1.13 0.35
N LYS A 11 19.38 -0.60 -0.20
CA LYS A 11 18.94 -0.90 -1.58
C LYS A 11 19.95 -0.44 -2.62
N ALA A 12 20.59 0.71 -2.43
CA ALA A 12 21.65 1.23 -3.30
C ALA A 12 22.87 0.30 -3.35
N ARG A 13 23.13 -0.44 -2.27
CA ARG A 13 24.15 -1.50 -2.20
C ARG A 13 23.68 -2.86 -2.72
N GLY A 14 22.47 -2.95 -3.27
CA GLY A 14 21.93 -4.17 -3.88
C GLY A 14 21.17 -5.09 -2.94
N VAL A 15 20.90 -4.69 -1.68
CA VAL A 15 20.03 -5.45 -0.77
C VAL A 15 18.59 -5.42 -1.31
N LYS A 16 17.96 -6.59 -1.38
CA LYS A 16 16.59 -6.75 -1.91
C LYS A 16 15.67 -7.39 -0.88
N VAL A 17 14.38 -7.05 -0.94
CA VAL A 17 13.34 -7.75 -0.17
C VAL A 17 13.36 -9.25 -0.54
N GLY A 18 13.18 -10.11 0.47
CA GLY A 18 13.26 -11.57 0.34
C GLY A 18 14.68 -12.14 0.42
N MET A 19 15.72 -11.31 0.39
CA MET A 19 17.11 -11.76 0.50
C MET A 19 17.40 -12.32 1.91
N LYS A 20 18.21 -13.38 2.03
CA LYS A 20 18.69 -13.86 3.33
C LYS A 20 19.64 -12.83 3.96
N ILE A 21 19.54 -12.61 5.27
CA ILE A 21 20.41 -11.65 6.00
C ILE A 21 21.89 -11.91 5.73
N ALA A 22 22.31 -13.17 5.68
CA ALA A 22 23.70 -13.55 5.39
C ALA A 22 24.17 -12.99 4.02
N HIS A 23 23.36 -13.11 2.97
CA HIS A 23 23.70 -12.56 1.65
C HIS A 23 23.65 -11.03 1.66
N ALA A 24 22.71 -10.43 2.37
CA ALA A 24 22.62 -8.97 2.49
C ALA A 24 23.86 -8.38 3.17
N ARG A 25 24.43 -9.07 4.17
CA ARG A 25 25.70 -8.66 4.82
C ARG A 25 26.92 -8.77 3.92
N LEU A 26 26.92 -9.68 2.95
CA LEU A 26 28.00 -9.73 1.94
C LEU A 26 27.98 -8.49 1.04
N LEU A 27 26.77 -8.03 0.66
CA LEU A 27 26.59 -6.82 -0.15
C LEU A 27 26.75 -5.52 0.65
N CYS A 28 26.38 -5.55 1.94
CA CYS A 28 26.45 -4.42 2.84
C CYS A 28 27.06 -4.87 4.18
N PRO A 29 28.40 -4.87 4.32
CA PRO A 29 29.08 -5.35 5.54
C PRO A 29 28.67 -4.62 6.82
N GLY A 30 28.28 -3.33 6.72
CA GLY A 30 27.77 -2.52 7.83
C GLY A 30 26.26 -2.59 8.03
N LEU A 31 25.57 -3.61 7.50
CA LEU A 31 24.11 -3.73 7.61
C LEU A 31 23.66 -3.89 9.06
N VAL A 32 22.92 -2.89 9.56
CA VAL A 32 22.18 -2.97 10.82
C VAL A 32 20.87 -3.71 10.58
N ALA A 33 20.72 -4.89 11.17
CA ALA A 33 19.49 -5.67 11.09
C ALA A 33 18.63 -5.40 12.33
N LEU A 34 17.38 -5.01 12.11
CA LEU A 34 16.38 -4.80 13.16
C LEU A 34 15.28 -5.85 13.03
N GLU A 35 14.81 -6.35 14.17
CA GLU A 35 13.65 -7.24 14.20
C GLU A 35 12.36 -6.46 13.93
N SER A 36 11.34 -7.17 13.44
CA SER A 36 10.02 -6.57 13.23
C SER A 36 9.37 -6.22 14.56
N ASP A 37 8.76 -5.04 14.63
CA ASP A 37 7.98 -4.57 15.78
C ASP A 37 6.51 -4.32 15.36
N PRO A 38 5.68 -5.38 15.28
CA PRO A 38 4.28 -5.25 14.87
C PRO A 38 3.46 -4.26 15.69
N PRO A 39 3.59 -4.19 17.04
CA PRO A 39 2.93 -3.16 17.84
C PRO A 39 3.24 -1.73 17.37
N LYS A 40 4.52 -1.41 17.12
CA LYS A 40 4.92 -0.10 16.60
C LYS A 40 4.29 0.20 15.24
N TYR A 41 4.27 -0.76 14.33
CA TYR A 41 3.67 -0.55 13.01
C TYR A 41 2.15 -0.35 13.10
N ARG A 42 1.48 -1.05 14.01
CA ARG A 42 0.04 -0.88 14.26
C ARG A 42 -0.28 0.49 14.85
N TYR A 43 0.57 1.01 15.73
CA TYR A 43 0.46 2.36 16.26
C TYR A 43 0.56 3.40 15.13
N VAL A 44 1.61 3.31 14.30
CA VAL A 44 1.81 4.21 13.16
C VAL A 44 0.65 4.12 12.16
N TYR A 45 0.19 2.91 11.85
CA TYR A 45 -0.97 2.68 10.98
C TYR A 45 -2.23 3.42 11.48
N ARG A 46 -2.54 3.33 12.78
CA ARG A 46 -3.70 4.02 13.37
C ARG A 46 -3.56 5.54 13.29
N ARG A 47 -2.36 6.07 13.51
CA ARG A 47 -2.09 7.52 13.40
C ARG A 47 -2.24 7.99 11.94
N LEU A 48 -1.70 7.23 10.98
CA LEU A 48 -1.85 7.52 9.56
C LEU A 48 -3.33 7.51 9.16
N MET A 49 -4.07 6.46 9.53
CA MET A 49 -5.51 6.35 9.27
C MET A 49 -6.27 7.56 9.81
N ALA A 50 -6.02 7.97 11.06
CA ALA A 50 -6.66 9.14 11.67
C ALA A 50 -6.35 10.46 10.95
N ILE A 51 -5.12 10.63 10.43
CA ILE A 51 -4.76 11.81 9.62
C ILE A 51 -5.58 11.80 8.33
N LEU A 52 -5.64 10.66 7.61
CA LEU A 52 -6.35 10.56 6.34
C LEU A 52 -7.87 10.75 6.52
N GLU A 53 -8.47 10.18 7.57
CA GLU A 53 -9.91 10.27 7.87
C GLU A 53 -10.36 11.69 8.19
N ALA A 54 -9.44 12.58 8.58
CA ALA A 54 -9.75 13.99 8.76
C ALA A 54 -10.04 14.74 7.43
N TYR A 55 -9.67 14.17 6.28
CA TYR A 55 -9.87 14.78 4.96
C TYR A 55 -11.10 14.24 4.24
N SER A 56 -11.49 13.00 4.49
CA SER A 56 -12.72 12.40 3.97
C SER A 56 -13.10 11.19 4.82
N PRO A 57 -14.41 10.92 5.02
CA PRO A 57 -14.84 9.66 5.63
C PRO A 57 -14.57 8.44 4.73
N MET A 58 -14.29 8.64 3.43
CA MET A 58 -14.06 7.57 2.46
C MET A 58 -12.58 7.20 2.37
N VAL A 59 -12.02 6.75 3.49
CA VAL A 59 -10.65 6.25 3.55
C VAL A 59 -10.62 4.73 3.44
N ARG A 60 -9.70 4.22 2.62
CA ARG A 60 -9.43 2.77 2.51
C ARG A 60 -7.95 2.50 2.62
N MET A 61 -7.54 1.81 3.67
CA MET A 61 -6.18 1.30 3.76
C MET A 61 -6.02 0.05 2.87
N LYS A 62 -5.00 0.04 2.01
CA LYS A 62 -4.66 -1.08 1.12
C LYS A 62 -3.58 -1.98 1.71
N SER A 63 -2.70 -1.41 2.52
CA SER A 63 -1.67 -2.12 3.31
C SER A 63 -1.39 -1.33 4.59
N ILE A 64 -0.33 -1.71 5.32
CA ILE A 64 0.08 -1.02 6.54
C ILE A 64 0.62 0.40 6.30
N ASP A 65 1.11 0.66 5.09
CA ASP A 65 1.81 1.87 4.65
C ASP A 65 1.15 2.55 3.45
N GLU A 66 0.06 1.98 2.95
CA GLU A 66 -0.68 2.47 1.78
C GLU A 66 -2.13 2.77 2.12
N GLY A 67 -2.49 4.03 1.98
CA GLY A 67 -3.82 4.56 2.22
C GLY A 67 -4.39 5.20 0.96
N LEU A 68 -5.71 5.26 0.96
CA LEU A 68 -6.50 5.83 -0.10
C LEU A 68 -7.52 6.81 0.46
N ILE A 69 -7.65 7.98 -0.14
CA ILE A 69 -8.73 8.92 0.16
C ILE A 69 -9.56 9.14 -1.10
N ASP A 70 -10.87 8.93 -0.99
CA ASP A 70 -11.85 9.29 -2.02
C ASP A 70 -12.56 10.60 -1.65
N PHE A 71 -12.53 11.56 -2.58
CA PHE A 71 -13.14 12.88 -2.42
C PHE A 71 -14.46 13.02 -3.19
N SER A 72 -14.85 12.05 -4.03
CA SER A 72 -15.96 12.17 -4.96
C SER A 72 -17.32 12.42 -4.29
N GLU A 73 -17.57 11.78 -3.14
CA GLU A 73 -18.78 11.96 -2.32
C GLU A 73 -18.57 12.87 -1.10
N SER A 74 -17.44 13.60 -1.04
CA SER A 74 -17.20 14.57 0.03
C SER A 74 -18.08 15.82 -0.14
N PRO A 75 -18.35 16.57 0.96
CA PRO A 75 -19.02 17.87 0.89
C PRO A 75 -18.36 18.81 -0.14
N ARG A 76 -19.14 19.73 -0.70
CA ARG A 76 -18.69 20.62 -1.79
C ARG A 76 -17.42 21.39 -1.40
N GLU A 77 -17.35 21.84 -0.16
CA GLU A 77 -16.23 22.60 0.39
C GLU A 77 -14.93 21.79 0.37
N VAL A 78 -15.01 20.48 0.61
CA VAL A 78 -13.88 19.56 0.55
C VAL A 78 -13.50 19.27 -0.91
N ARG A 79 -14.48 19.14 -1.81
CA ARG A 79 -14.26 18.86 -3.24
C ARG A 79 -13.69 20.04 -4.02
N GLU A 80 -14.01 21.26 -3.60
CA GLU A 80 -13.50 22.50 -4.23
C GLU A 80 -12.10 22.87 -3.75
N ARG A 81 -11.58 22.16 -2.75
CA ARG A 81 -10.24 22.37 -2.23
C ARG A 81 -9.18 21.96 -3.24
N ASP A 82 -8.06 22.68 -3.26
CA ASP A 82 -6.91 22.25 -4.05
C ASP A 82 -6.32 20.96 -3.45
N LEU A 83 -6.43 19.86 -4.21
CA LEU A 83 -5.93 18.55 -3.78
C LEU A 83 -4.39 18.53 -3.63
N LEU A 84 -3.66 19.39 -4.33
CA LEU A 84 -2.22 19.53 -4.12
C LEU A 84 -1.93 20.19 -2.77
N GLU A 85 -2.72 21.19 -2.37
CA GLU A 85 -2.63 21.79 -1.03
C GLU A 85 -2.96 20.75 0.05
N ALA A 86 -4.06 20.00 -0.12
CA ALA A 86 -4.39 18.89 0.77
C ALA A 86 -3.28 17.84 0.88
N GLY A 87 -2.66 17.47 -0.25
CA GLY A 87 -1.51 16.58 -0.25
C GLY A 87 -0.32 17.14 0.53
N ARG A 88 0.00 18.43 0.39
CA ARG A 88 1.08 19.09 1.17
C ARG A 88 0.78 19.09 2.67
N GLU A 89 -0.45 19.39 3.05
CA GLU A 89 -0.85 19.35 4.46
C GLU A 89 -0.80 17.93 5.04
N ILE A 90 -1.28 16.91 4.31
CA ILE A 90 -1.19 15.52 4.75
C ILE A 90 0.28 15.14 5.01
N LYS A 91 1.19 15.51 4.11
CA LYS A 91 2.64 15.26 4.28
C LYS A 91 3.19 15.98 5.51
N ALA A 92 2.83 17.25 5.70
CA ALA A 92 3.24 18.03 6.88
C ALA A 92 2.73 17.39 8.17
N ARG A 93 1.44 17.02 8.22
CA ARG A 93 0.85 16.34 9.38
C ARG A 93 1.51 15.00 9.65
N ILE A 94 1.77 14.17 8.63
CA ILE A 94 2.51 12.90 8.83
C ILE A 94 3.88 13.15 9.49
N ARG A 95 4.61 14.16 9.01
CA ARG A 95 5.92 14.54 9.56
C ARG A 95 5.83 15.04 11.00
N GLU A 96 4.87 15.90 11.30
CA GLU A 96 4.71 16.55 12.61
C GLU A 96 4.08 15.62 13.66
N GLU A 97 3.09 14.83 13.26
CA GLU A 97 2.24 14.04 14.16
C GLU A 97 2.71 12.60 14.37
N ILE A 98 3.50 12.05 13.44
CA ILE A 98 3.99 10.66 13.49
C ILE A 98 5.51 10.64 13.67
N GLY A 99 6.24 11.45 12.91
CA GLY A 99 7.68 11.62 13.12
C GLY A 99 8.38 12.28 11.93
N GLU A 100 9.42 13.06 12.22
CA GLU A 100 10.10 13.91 11.24
C GLU A 100 10.75 13.15 10.06
N TYR A 101 11.08 11.88 10.30
CA TYR A 101 11.65 10.97 9.30
C TYR A 101 10.58 10.29 8.43
N MET A 102 9.28 10.42 8.74
CA MET A 102 8.23 9.84 7.91
C MET A 102 8.05 10.64 6.63
N LEU A 103 8.65 10.16 5.53
CA LEU A 103 8.40 10.70 4.20
C LEU A 103 7.24 9.97 3.55
N CYS A 104 6.49 10.67 2.70
CA CYS A 104 5.33 10.09 2.05
C CYS A 104 5.14 10.57 0.62
N ASN A 105 5.12 9.64 -0.33
CA ASN A 105 4.69 9.91 -1.69
C ASN A 105 3.17 9.98 -1.77
N ILE A 106 2.65 11.07 -2.35
CA ILE A 106 1.23 11.26 -2.59
C ILE A 106 1.00 11.41 -4.10
N GLY A 107 0.08 10.61 -4.62
CA GLY A 107 -0.35 10.67 -6.01
C GLY A 107 -1.83 10.97 -6.10
N ILE A 108 -2.19 11.97 -6.90
CA ILE A 108 -3.58 12.40 -7.12
C ILE A 108 -3.99 11.98 -8.52
N GLY A 109 -5.15 11.36 -8.66
CA GLY A 109 -5.64 10.94 -9.97
C GLY A 109 -7.15 10.82 -10.05
N THR A 110 -7.62 10.60 -11.28
CA THR A 110 -9.05 10.41 -11.56
C THR A 110 -9.53 8.97 -11.38
N ASN A 111 -8.70 8.08 -10.89
CA ASN A 111 -9.11 6.76 -10.41
C ASN A 111 -7.98 6.19 -9.58
N ARG A 112 -8.23 5.04 -8.93
CA ARG A 112 -7.25 4.31 -8.10
C ARG A 112 -5.92 4.17 -8.80
N PHE A 113 -6.01 3.77 -10.06
CA PHE A 113 -4.88 3.45 -10.90
C PHE A 113 -4.00 4.66 -11.19
N LEU A 114 -4.59 5.78 -11.60
CA LEU A 114 -3.87 7.01 -11.90
C LEU A 114 -3.30 7.63 -10.63
N ALA A 115 -4.03 7.57 -9.52
CA ALA A 115 -3.55 8.00 -8.22
C ALA A 115 -2.31 7.22 -7.79
N LYS A 116 -2.36 5.89 -7.89
CA LYS A 116 -1.23 5.01 -7.60
C LYS A 116 -0.06 5.23 -8.56
N THR A 117 -0.35 5.44 -9.84
CA THR A 117 0.66 5.72 -10.87
C THR A 117 1.35 7.05 -10.57
N ALA A 118 0.59 8.10 -10.23
CA ALA A 118 1.11 9.39 -9.81
C ALA A 118 2.00 9.29 -8.56
N ALA A 119 1.62 8.46 -7.58
CA ALA A 119 2.41 8.22 -6.37
C ALA A 119 3.74 7.49 -6.65
N GLY A 120 3.87 6.88 -7.82
CA GLY A 120 5.10 6.29 -8.33
C GLY A 120 6.17 7.31 -8.70
N PHE A 121 5.77 8.54 -9.06
CA PHE A 121 6.68 9.60 -9.50
C PHE A 121 7.37 10.31 -8.33
N ASN A 122 8.56 10.87 -8.61
CA ASN A 122 9.31 11.75 -7.72
C ASN A 122 9.54 11.15 -6.32
N LYS A 123 9.87 9.86 -6.24
CA LYS A 123 10.28 9.19 -4.99
C LYS A 123 11.71 9.57 -4.60
N PRO A 124 12.04 9.70 -3.29
CA PRO A 124 11.13 9.72 -2.14
C PRO A 124 10.44 11.08 -1.93
N ASP A 125 9.40 11.11 -1.10
CA ASP A 125 8.66 12.31 -0.68
C ASP A 125 7.99 13.10 -1.83
N GLY A 126 7.56 12.42 -2.88
CA GLY A 126 6.90 13.03 -4.04
C GLY A 126 5.46 13.50 -3.78
N LEU A 127 5.01 14.48 -4.56
CA LEU A 127 3.61 14.87 -4.69
C LEU A 127 3.31 15.12 -6.16
N THR A 128 2.46 14.31 -6.77
CA THR A 128 2.20 14.36 -8.21
C THR A 128 0.72 14.24 -8.49
N ILE A 129 0.21 15.00 -9.46
CA ILE A 129 -1.16 14.89 -9.97
C ILE A 129 -1.14 14.40 -11.43
N ILE A 130 -1.99 13.43 -11.74
CA ILE A 130 -2.32 13.03 -13.11
C ILE A 130 -3.78 13.39 -13.37
N SER A 131 -4.01 14.30 -14.31
CA SER A 131 -5.32 14.77 -14.74
C SER A 131 -5.47 14.59 -16.26
N SER A 132 -6.66 14.87 -16.79
CA SER A 132 -6.90 14.86 -18.23
C SER A 132 -5.96 15.79 -19.02
N VAL A 133 -5.45 16.85 -18.38
CA VAL A 133 -4.58 17.86 -19.00
C VAL A 133 -3.16 17.32 -19.23
N ASN A 134 -2.61 16.55 -18.28
CA ASN A 134 -1.23 16.07 -18.33
C ASN A 134 -1.07 14.56 -18.54
N LEU A 135 -2.18 13.81 -18.66
CA LEU A 135 -2.19 12.34 -18.76
C LEU A 135 -1.19 11.78 -19.79
N ARG A 136 -1.22 12.32 -21.01
CA ARG A 136 -0.35 11.85 -22.11
C ARG A 136 1.12 12.15 -21.82
N GLU A 137 1.42 13.35 -21.34
CA GLU A 137 2.78 13.72 -20.95
C GLU A 137 3.33 12.76 -19.89
N MET A 138 2.51 12.45 -18.88
CA MET A 138 2.89 11.56 -17.77
C MET A 138 3.13 10.13 -18.25
N TYR A 139 2.27 9.59 -19.12
CA TYR A 139 2.48 8.27 -19.73
C TYR A 139 3.70 8.22 -20.66
N GLY A 140 4.05 9.33 -21.32
CA GLY A 140 5.25 9.41 -22.16
C GLY A 140 6.56 9.25 -21.39
N ARG A 141 6.54 9.33 -20.05
CA ARG A 141 7.71 9.18 -19.17
C ARG A 141 7.86 7.76 -18.58
N LEU A 142 6.94 6.85 -18.91
CA LEU A 142 6.84 5.52 -18.30
C LEU A 142 7.12 4.41 -19.32
N VAL A 143 7.57 3.27 -18.83
CA VAL A 143 7.50 1.99 -19.55
C VAL A 143 6.26 1.19 -19.10
N LEU A 144 5.89 0.16 -19.86
CA LEU A 144 4.69 -0.65 -19.55
C LEU A 144 4.74 -1.24 -18.14
N GLU A 145 5.90 -1.75 -17.73
CA GLU A 145 6.10 -2.37 -16.42
C GLU A 145 6.09 -1.37 -15.23
N ASP A 146 6.09 -0.05 -15.49
CA ASP A 146 5.86 0.96 -14.45
C ASP A 146 4.36 1.07 -14.09
N LEU A 147 3.46 0.66 -14.99
CA LEU A 147 2.02 0.70 -14.75
C LEU A 147 1.62 -0.42 -13.78
N THR A 148 1.01 -0.03 -12.65
CA THR A 148 0.55 -0.99 -11.64
C THR A 148 -0.43 -1.99 -12.25
N GLY A 149 -0.13 -3.28 -12.13
CA GLY A 149 -0.93 -4.36 -12.72
C GLY A 149 -0.41 -4.86 -14.07
N ILE A 150 0.56 -4.19 -14.70
CA ILE A 150 1.26 -4.69 -15.88
C ILE A 150 2.60 -5.30 -15.46
N ALA A 151 2.60 -6.62 -15.25
CA ALA A 151 3.82 -7.39 -15.06
C ALA A 151 4.27 -8.03 -16.39
N GLY A 152 5.41 -8.72 -16.38
CA GLY A 152 5.99 -9.33 -17.59
C GLY A 152 5.04 -10.24 -18.39
N GLY A 153 4.02 -10.83 -17.77
CA GLY A 153 2.97 -11.58 -18.46
C GLY A 153 2.13 -10.70 -19.39
N TYR A 154 1.49 -9.66 -18.83
CA TYR A 154 0.69 -8.72 -19.62
C TYR A 154 1.55 -7.83 -20.52
N GLY A 155 2.74 -7.44 -20.07
CA GLY A 155 3.71 -6.71 -20.90
C GLY A 155 4.06 -7.48 -22.18
N ARG A 156 4.28 -8.80 -22.09
CA ARG A 156 4.49 -9.64 -23.28
C ARG A 156 3.27 -9.67 -24.21
N ARG A 157 2.06 -9.79 -23.67
CA ARG A 157 0.82 -9.84 -24.47
C ARG A 157 0.54 -8.53 -25.19
N LEU A 158 0.79 -7.39 -24.53
CA LEU A 158 0.74 -6.07 -25.15
C LEU A 158 1.74 -5.97 -26.31
N ARG A 159 3.00 -6.37 -26.08
CA ARG A 159 4.04 -6.34 -27.11
C ARG A 159 3.74 -7.25 -28.31
N GLN A 160 3.06 -8.38 -28.09
CA GLN A 160 2.65 -9.28 -29.18
C GLN A 160 1.65 -8.64 -30.15
N VAL A 161 0.88 -7.64 -29.72
CA VAL A 161 -0.07 -6.90 -30.57
C VAL A 161 0.47 -5.52 -31.00
N GLY A 162 1.78 -5.29 -30.85
CA GLY A 162 2.44 -4.04 -31.25
C GLY A 162 2.34 -2.90 -30.23
N ILE A 163 1.83 -3.15 -29.01
CA ILE A 163 1.77 -2.15 -27.94
C ILE A 163 3.01 -2.30 -27.05
N THR A 164 3.92 -1.34 -27.16
CA THR A 164 5.23 -1.35 -26.50
C THR A 164 5.40 -0.25 -25.45
N THR A 165 4.59 0.81 -25.51
CA THR A 165 4.62 1.94 -24.56
C THR A 165 3.27 2.19 -23.89
N PRO A 166 3.23 2.85 -22.72
CA PRO A 166 1.99 3.31 -22.09
C PRO A 166 1.15 4.24 -22.97
N LEU A 167 1.78 5.06 -23.84
CA LEU A 167 1.05 5.91 -24.79
C LEU A 167 0.36 5.09 -25.88
N GLU A 168 1.05 4.10 -26.46
CA GLU A 168 0.42 3.16 -27.40
C GLU A 168 -0.69 2.35 -26.73
N PHE A 169 -0.52 2.01 -25.45
CA PHE A 169 -1.54 1.31 -24.68
C PHE A 169 -2.77 2.20 -24.42
N LEU A 170 -2.55 3.48 -24.13
CA LEU A 170 -3.61 4.48 -24.05
C LEU A 170 -4.33 4.60 -25.40
N ASP A 171 -3.61 4.67 -26.52
CA ASP A 171 -4.18 4.88 -27.86
C ASP A 171 -4.80 3.62 -28.49
N ALA A 172 -4.56 2.44 -27.90
CA ALA A 172 -5.13 1.20 -28.38
C ALA A 172 -6.67 1.18 -28.38
N GLU A 173 -7.25 0.59 -29.41
CA GLU A 173 -8.69 0.38 -29.51
C GLU A 173 -9.17 -0.61 -28.43
N GLU A 174 -10.35 -0.35 -27.86
CA GLU A 174 -10.96 -1.21 -26.84
C GLU A 174 -11.07 -2.67 -27.32
N VAL A 175 -11.40 -2.90 -28.59
CA VAL A 175 -11.56 -4.26 -29.17
C VAL A 175 -10.25 -5.04 -29.17
N VAL A 176 -9.10 -4.39 -29.35
CA VAL A 176 -7.78 -5.03 -29.30
C VAL A 176 -7.49 -5.47 -27.87
N LEU A 177 -7.72 -4.58 -26.89
CA LEU A 177 -7.50 -4.88 -25.48
C LEU A 177 -8.45 -5.98 -24.97
N ASP A 178 -9.73 -5.89 -25.32
CA ASP A 178 -10.77 -6.86 -24.98
C ASP A 178 -10.50 -8.22 -25.60
N ARG A 179 -10.31 -8.33 -26.91
CA ARG A 179 -10.27 -9.63 -27.59
C ARG A 179 -8.88 -10.26 -27.60
N GLN A 180 -7.82 -9.47 -27.79
CA GLN A 180 -6.48 -9.99 -28.06
C GLN A 180 -5.60 -9.98 -26.80
N VAL A 181 -5.64 -8.91 -26.00
CA VAL A 181 -4.68 -8.71 -24.90
C VAL A 181 -5.17 -9.19 -23.54
N PHE A 182 -6.45 -9.06 -23.22
CA PHE A 182 -6.96 -9.37 -21.87
C PHE A 182 -8.14 -10.34 -21.83
N HIS A 183 -8.74 -10.65 -22.97
CA HIS A 183 -9.83 -11.63 -23.15
C HIS A 183 -11.07 -11.32 -22.30
N GLY A 184 -11.81 -10.28 -22.69
CA GLY A 184 -13.11 -9.92 -22.12
C GLY A 184 -13.06 -8.71 -21.19
N LYS A 185 -13.86 -8.76 -20.12
CA LYS A 185 -14.04 -7.65 -19.16
C LYS A 185 -12.74 -6.95 -18.74
N PRO A 186 -11.64 -7.66 -18.41
CA PRO A 186 -10.41 -6.98 -18.00
C PRO A 186 -9.83 -6.05 -19.08
N GLY A 187 -10.03 -6.32 -20.36
CA GLY A 187 -9.59 -5.45 -21.45
C GLY A 187 -10.39 -4.16 -21.54
N ARG A 188 -11.72 -4.26 -21.39
CA ARG A 188 -12.60 -3.08 -21.29
C ARG A 188 -12.31 -2.25 -20.06
N ASP A 189 -12.03 -2.91 -18.94
CA ASP A 189 -11.61 -2.24 -17.71
C ASP A 189 -10.28 -1.52 -17.91
N TRP A 190 -9.28 -2.14 -18.55
CA TRP A 190 -8.01 -1.47 -18.87
C TRP A 190 -8.19 -0.27 -19.79
N TYR A 191 -9.01 -0.39 -20.83
CA TYR A 191 -9.32 0.71 -21.74
C TYR A 191 -9.86 1.95 -20.99
N ARG A 192 -10.79 1.71 -20.07
CA ARG A 192 -11.41 2.73 -19.20
C ARG A 192 -10.44 3.26 -18.14
N ARG A 193 -9.74 2.37 -17.45
CA ARG A 193 -8.77 2.67 -16.39
C ARG A 193 -7.68 3.62 -16.87
N LEU A 194 -7.11 3.37 -18.05
CA LEU A 194 -6.06 4.22 -18.61
C LEU A 194 -6.52 5.66 -18.91
N ARG A 195 -7.83 5.85 -19.10
CA ARG A 195 -8.49 7.13 -19.43
C ARG A 195 -9.11 7.79 -18.20
N GLY A 196 -8.84 7.29 -17.00
CA GLY A 196 -9.29 7.92 -15.77
C GLY A 196 -10.73 7.59 -15.35
N TRP A 197 -11.35 6.58 -15.96
CA TRP A 197 -12.63 6.07 -15.49
C TRP A 197 -12.38 5.09 -14.34
N GLU A 198 -13.18 5.19 -13.28
CA GLU A 198 -13.06 4.28 -12.14
C GLU A 198 -13.75 2.94 -12.43
N VAL A 199 -12.98 1.87 -12.37
CA VAL A 199 -13.44 0.49 -12.64
C VAL A 199 -13.06 -0.48 -11.52
N ASP A 200 -12.22 -0.02 -10.59
CA ASP A 200 -11.70 -0.77 -9.46
C ASP A 200 -12.38 -0.38 -8.14
N ASP A 201 -13.36 0.52 -8.16
CA ASP A 201 -14.31 0.69 -7.06
C ASP A 201 -15.37 -0.41 -7.06
N VAL A 202 -14.85 -1.62 -6.98
CA VAL A 202 -15.58 -2.79 -6.57
C VAL A 202 -15.12 -3.03 -5.15
N ASP A 203 -16.01 -2.80 -4.18
CA ASP A 203 -15.86 -3.51 -2.93
C ASP A 203 -15.91 -4.99 -3.26
N PHE A 204 -14.76 -5.64 -3.24
CA PHE A 204 -14.75 -7.02 -2.84
C PHE A 204 -15.26 -7.00 -1.40
N ALA A 205 -16.59 -7.02 -1.25
CA ALA A 205 -17.18 -7.70 -0.12
C ALA A 205 -16.37 -8.98 0.01
N MET A 206 -15.78 -9.21 1.18
CA MET A 206 -15.40 -10.57 1.52
C MET A 206 -16.64 -11.39 1.19
N LYS A 207 -16.61 -12.13 0.07
CA LYS A 207 -17.82 -12.67 -0.50
C LYS A 207 -18.35 -13.70 0.49
N SER A 208 -19.40 -13.32 1.22
CA SER A 208 -20.73 -13.74 0.82
C SER A 208 -21.35 -12.70 -0.15
N VAL A 209 -22.31 -13.13 -0.95
CA VAL A 209 -22.65 -12.59 -2.29
C VAL A 209 -23.66 -11.43 -2.28
N GLY A 210 -23.51 -10.47 -3.22
CA GLY A 210 -24.56 -9.57 -3.77
C GLY A 210 -24.30 -8.07 -3.55
N GLY A 211 -24.50 -7.09 -4.45
CA GLY A 211 -24.90 -7.00 -5.86
C GLY A 211 -25.14 -5.50 -6.24
N ARG A 212 -24.68 -5.06 -7.43
CA ARG A 212 -25.02 -3.84 -8.27
C ARG A 212 -25.07 -2.43 -7.58
N GLY A 213 -24.53 -1.30 -8.06
CA GLY A 213 -23.79 -0.82 -9.24
C GLY A 213 -24.09 0.69 -9.53
N ARG A 214 -23.14 1.45 -10.14
CA ARG A 214 -23.23 2.70 -10.98
C ARG A 214 -22.49 3.97 -10.49
N GLY A 215 -21.72 4.60 -11.40
CA GLY A 215 -21.58 6.08 -11.50
C GLY A 215 -20.15 6.66 -11.61
N ASP A 216 -19.66 6.94 -12.81
CA ASP A 216 -18.31 7.47 -13.12
C ASP A 216 -18.01 8.88 -12.58
N TRP A 217 -16.96 9.04 -11.73
CA TRP A 217 -16.19 10.27 -11.49
C TRP A 217 -14.79 9.97 -10.87
N PRO A 218 -13.82 10.90 -10.96
CA PRO A 218 -12.49 10.83 -10.34
C PRO A 218 -12.41 10.42 -8.86
N ARG A 219 -11.83 9.27 -8.51
CA ARG A 219 -12.01 8.71 -7.14
C ARG A 219 -10.85 8.76 -6.15
N GLU A 220 -9.58 8.99 -6.51
CA GLU A 220 -8.51 8.50 -5.60
C GLU A 220 -7.21 9.30 -5.47
N ILE A 221 -6.66 9.26 -4.25
CA ILE A 221 -5.28 9.61 -3.92
C ILE A 221 -4.56 8.37 -3.35
N GLY A 222 -3.38 8.03 -3.88
CA GLY A 222 -2.51 6.98 -3.35
C GLY A 222 -1.41 7.55 -2.46
N VAL A 223 -1.29 7.06 -1.23
CA VAL A 223 -0.30 7.49 -0.22
C VAL A 223 0.71 6.35 0.00
N SER A 224 2.01 6.60 -0.02
CA SER A 224 3.05 5.58 0.22
C SER A 224 4.21 6.16 1.04
N CYS A 225 4.41 5.69 2.26
CA CYS A 225 5.47 6.19 3.15
C CYS A 225 6.79 5.44 3.00
N TYR A 226 7.92 6.15 3.03
CA TYR A 226 9.28 5.60 3.05
C TYR A 226 10.20 6.44 3.98
N ASP A 227 11.44 5.96 4.25
CA ASP A 227 12.53 6.68 4.97
C ASP A 227 12.54 6.78 6.51
N PHE A 228 12.39 5.67 7.23
CA PHE A 228 12.76 5.67 8.66
C PHE A 228 14.28 5.77 8.88
N VAL A 229 14.74 6.82 9.57
CA VAL A 229 16.13 7.00 10.03
C VAL A 229 16.21 6.83 11.56
N PRO A 230 17.30 6.30 12.14
CA PRO A 230 17.46 6.24 13.60
C PRO A 230 17.61 7.63 14.22
N SER A 231 16.94 7.87 15.35
CA SER A 231 17.15 9.06 16.18
C SER A 231 18.30 8.82 17.17
N GLU A 232 19.20 9.79 17.32
CA GLU A 232 20.23 9.81 18.38
C GLU A 232 19.71 10.36 19.71
N ALA A 233 18.45 10.79 19.78
CA ALA A 233 17.85 11.15 21.06
C ALA A 233 17.60 9.88 21.88
N ARG A 234 18.28 9.76 23.03
CA ARG A 234 17.85 8.85 24.11
C ARG A 234 16.44 9.26 24.54
N GLN A 235 15.45 8.66 23.89
CA GLN A 235 14.07 8.74 24.32
C GLN A 235 14.02 8.05 25.70
N PRO A 236 13.54 8.72 26.75
CA PRO A 236 13.27 8.06 28.03
C PRO A 236 12.36 6.87 27.75
N ASP A 237 12.69 5.71 28.30
CA ASP A 237 11.87 4.51 28.15
C ASP A 237 10.44 4.81 28.60
N LEU A 238 9.51 4.85 27.64
CA LEU A 238 8.18 5.41 27.83
C LEU A 238 7.22 4.45 28.53
N PHE A 239 7.65 3.21 28.80
CA PHE A 239 6.84 2.20 29.46
C PHE A 239 7.70 1.39 30.42
N GLY A 240 7.79 1.88 31.66
CA GLY A 240 8.28 1.11 32.79
C GLY A 240 7.62 -0.28 32.83
N GLU A 241 8.44 -1.29 33.10
CA GLU A 241 8.16 -2.72 32.90
C GLU A 241 6.86 -3.25 33.53
N MET A 242 6.27 -2.54 34.49
CA MET A 242 5.07 -3.01 35.20
C MET A 242 3.73 -2.71 34.52
N ILE A 243 3.63 -1.73 33.60
CA ILE A 243 2.34 -1.36 32.97
C ILE A 243 1.95 -2.34 31.84
N LYS A 244 2.95 -2.89 31.13
CA LYS A 244 2.72 -3.79 29.98
C LYS A 244 2.01 -5.10 30.36
N THR A 245 2.28 -5.65 31.54
CA THR A 245 1.77 -6.98 31.91
C THR A 245 0.28 -6.95 32.23
N ALA A 246 -0.19 -5.91 32.92
CA ALA A 246 -1.59 -5.80 33.32
C ALA A 246 -2.51 -5.51 32.11
N GLU A 247 -2.11 -4.59 31.23
CA GLU A 247 -2.88 -4.24 30.02
C GLU A 247 -2.92 -5.39 29.00
N LEU A 248 -1.80 -6.11 28.84
CA LEU A 248 -1.75 -7.27 27.96
C LEU A 248 -2.64 -8.41 28.47
N THR A 249 -2.65 -8.63 29.79
CA THR A 249 -3.53 -9.64 30.43
C THR A 249 -5.00 -9.28 30.21
N ALA A 250 -5.37 -8.02 30.45
CA ALA A 250 -6.74 -7.54 30.24
C ALA A 250 -7.20 -7.70 28.78
N ALA A 251 -6.34 -7.37 27.81
CA ALA A 251 -6.65 -7.53 26.39
C ALA A 251 -6.82 -9.01 25.97
N VAL A 252 -6.01 -9.92 26.54
CA VAL A 252 -6.12 -11.37 26.29
C VAL A 252 -7.44 -11.91 26.88
N ASP A 253 -7.81 -11.45 28.07
CA ASP A 253 -9.05 -11.87 28.73
C ASP A 253 -10.30 -11.36 28.01
N GLU A 254 -10.28 -10.12 27.49
CA GLU A 254 -11.38 -9.56 26.70
C GLU A 254 -11.62 -10.36 25.40
N ILE A 255 -10.53 -10.74 24.72
CA ILE A 255 -10.59 -11.59 23.53
C ILE A 255 -11.14 -12.99 23.89
N ASN A 256 -10.71 -13.56 25.00
CA ASN A 256 -11.21 -14.85 25.47
C ASN A 256 -12.68 -14.79 25.92
N GLN A 257 -13.16 -13.68 26.47
CA GLN A 257 -14.58 -13.52 26.76
C GLN A 257 -15.42 -13.43 25.49
N PHE A 258 -14.93 -12.71 24.48
CA PHE A 258 -15.68 -12.50 23.24
C PHE A 258 -15.72 -13.76 22.35
N TRP A 259 -14.62 -14.50 22.24
CA TRP A 259 -14.50 -15.63 21.32
C TRP A 259 -14.62 -17.01 21.99
N GLY A 260 -14.76 -17.03 23.33
CA GLY A 260 -14.82 -18.25 24.14
C GLY A 260 -13.53 -18.46 24.94
N ALA A 261 -13.70 -18.88 26.20
CA ALA A 261 -12.56 -19.07 27.09
C ALA A 261 -11.55 -20.04 26.46
N ARG A 262 -10.26 -19.63 26.39
CA ARG A 262 -9.12 -20.36 25.77
C ARG A 262 -8.90 -20.15 24.27
N THR A 263 -9.32 -19.02 23.72
CA THR A 263 -9.04 -18.65 22.32
C THR A 263 -7.60 -18.14 22.13
N VAL A 264 -7.06 -17.42 23.12
CA VAL A 264 -5.71 -16.84 23.07
C VAL A 264 -4.99 -17.09 24.38
N HIS A 265 -3.74 -17.54 24.29
CA HIS A 265 -2.83 -17.74 25.43
C HIS A 265 -1.51 -17.01 25.18
N SER A 266 -0.91 -16.50 26.26
CA SER A 266 0.46 -15.97 26.21
C SER A 266 1.44 -17.11 25.90
N ALA A 267 2.42 -16.84 25.03
CA ALA A 267 3.41 -17.83 24.62
C ALA A 267 4.38 -18.24 25.75
N ASP A 268 4.44 -17.47 26.85
CA ASP A 268 5.34 -17.71 27.98
C ASP A 268 4.80 -18.70 29.03
N THR A 269 3.57 -19.23 28.89
CA THR A 269 2.96 -20.10 29.90
C THR A 269 2.80 -21.58 29.53
N LEU A 270 3.40 -22.08 28.44
CA LEU A 270 3.15 -23.47 28.00
C LEU A 270 4.41 -24.25 27.59
N GLY A 271 5.14 -24.72 28.60
CA GLY A 271 6.06 -25.86 28.53
C GLY A 271 5.38 -27.18 28.88
N LEU A 272 4.26 -27.52 28.22
CA LEU A 272 3.60 -28.82 28.35
C LEU A 272 3.26 -29.38 26.96
N ASP A 273 3.75 -30.60 26.76
CA ASP A 273 3.98 -31.26 25.50
C ASP A 273 2.74 -31.64 24.68
N GLY A 274 2.97 -31.70 23.36
CA GLY A 274 2.75 -32.94 22.63
C GLY A 274 1.31 -33.37 22.40
N GLN A 275 0.52 -32.57 21.67
CA GLN A 275 -0.50 -33.02 20.69
C GLN A 275 -1.37 -31.82 20.28
N MET A 276 -1.03 -31.10 19.21
CA MET A 276 -2.07 -30.47 18.38
C MET A 276 -1.58 -30.20 16.96
N LYS A 277 -2.45 -30.52 16.00
CA LYS A 277 -2.16 -30.58 14.57
C LYS A 277 -1.89 -29.20 13.97
N ARG A 278 -0.92 -29.19 13.05
CA ARG A 278 -0.48 -28.07 12.22
C ARG A 278 -1.60 -27.47 11.35
N ARG A 279 -1.50 -26.13 11.19
CA ARG A 279 -1.93 -25.22 10.09
C ARG A 279 -3.28 -24.50 10.18
N VAL A 280 -3.21 -23.17 10.03
CA VAL A 280 -3.95 -22.42 9.00
C VAL A 280 -2.98 -21.40 8.35
N PRO A 281 -2.65 -21.51 7.05
CA PRO A 281 -1.85 -20.52 6.33
C PRO A 281 -2.77 -19.50 5.64
N PHE A 282 -2.46 -18.20 5.76
CA PHE A 282 -2.98 -17.18 4.86
C PHE A 282 -1.79 -16.45 4.21
N GLY A 283 -1.74 -16.50 2.87
CA GLY A 283 -0.70 -15.90 2.06
C GLY A 283 -0.22 -16.87 0.98
N SER A 284 -0.47 -16.52 -0.28
CA SER A 284 -0.11 -17.32 -1.46
C SER A 284 1.37 -17.70 -1.46
N THR A 285 1.64 -19.00 -1.50
CA THR A 285 2.93 -19.60 -1.83
C THR A 285 3.29 -19.29 -3.28
N ARG A 286 4.36 -18.52 -3.51
CA ARG A 286 5.17 -18.71 -4.71
C ARG A 286 6.14 -19.85 -4.44
N PHE A 287 5.97 -20.93 -5.18
CA PHE A 287 6.96 -21.98 -5.31
C PHE A 287 8.25 -21.40 -5.87
N LEU A 288 9.37 -21.73 -5.24
CA LEU A 288 10.68 -21.82 -5.88
C LEU A 288 10.73 -23.21 -6.51
N GLY A 289 11.03 -23.29 -7.81
CA GLY A 289 11.10 -24.52 -8.61
C GLY A 289 10.26 -24.41 -9.85
#